data_AF-A0A3M3AT46-F1
#
_entry.id   AF-A0A3M3AT46-F1
#
_cell.length_a   1.000
_cell.length_b   1.000
_cell.length_c   1.000
_cell.angle_alpha   90.00
_cell.angle_beta   90.00
_cell.angle_gamma   90.00
#
_symmetry.space_group_name_H-M   'P 1'
#
loop_
_entity.id
_entity.type
_entity.pdbx_description
1 polymer ?
#
loop_
_entity_poly.entity_id
_entity_poly.type
_entity_poly.pdbx_seq_one_letter_code
_entity_poly.pdbx_strand_id
1 'polypeptide(L)'
;TLSGWLSELDIEWNARLGHIDEQHEAQWRDERVREYHSLRRALSQNIEEMPADSEDPEQIIDASVRYLGHTRAPLVLLPMEDALGVEEQANLPGTIDSHPNWRRRLPGTAASLLDHPHAARRLELLSQSRLQAAERDR
;
A
#
# COMPACT_ATOMS: atom_id res chain seq x y z
N THR A 1 -5.82 -0.86 1.23
CA THR A 1 -4.40 -0.76 1.68
C THR A 1 -3.54 -1.06 0.47
N LEU A 2 -2.24 -0.81 0.49
CA LEU A 2 -1.37 -1.15 -0.64
C LEU A 2 -1.31 -2.66 -0.85
N SER A 3 -1.26 -3.45 0.22
CA SER A 3 -1.31 -4.91 0.14
C SER A 3 -2.61 -5.42 -0.50
N GLY A 4 -3.77 -4.91 -0.07
CA GLY A 4 -5.07 -5.26 -0.68
C GLY A 4 -5.23 -4.77 -2.11
N TRP A 5 -4.59 -3.67 -2.48
CA TRP A 5 -4.54 -3.20 -3.87
C TRP A 5 -3.65 -4.10 -4.73
N LEU A 6 -2.51 -4.56 -4.22
CA LEU A 6 -1.65 -5.52 -4.93
C LEU A 6 -2.35 -6.88 -5.16
N SER A 7 -3.21 -7.31 -4.24
CA SER A 7 -4.00 -8.54 -4.37
C SER A 7 -5.37 -8.36 -5.05
N GLU A 8 -5.69 -7.14 -5.50
CA GLU A 8 -6.97 -6.81 -6.16
C GLU A 8 -8.22 -7.02 -5.30
N LEU A 9 -8.05 -7.04 -3.97
CA LEU A 9 -9.12 -7.30 -3.00
C LEU A 9 -10.22 -6.22 -3.03
N ASP A 10 -9.86 -4.99 -3.37
CA ASP A 10 -10.83 -3.90 -3.58
C ASP A 10 -11.75 -4.16 -4.77
N ILE A 11 -11.23 -4.74 -5.85
CA ILE A 11 -12.00 -5.14 -7.03
C ILE A 11 -12.90 -6.33 -6.67
N GLU A 12 -12.35 -7.34 -5.99
CA GLU A 12 -13.10 -8.51 -5.53
C GLU A 12 -14.29 -8.10 -4.64
N TRP A 13 -14.08 -7.18 -3.69
CA TRP A 13 -15.16 -6.69 -2.84
C TRP A 13 -16.27 -6.01 -3.64
N ASN A 14 -15.93 -5.17 -4.62
CA ASN A 14 -16.94 -4.49 -5.43
C ASN A 14 -17.74 -5.48 -6.30
N ALA A 15 -17.07 -6.49 -6.89
CA ALA A 15 -17.74 -7.54 -7.64
C ALA A 15 -18.65 -8.39 -6.75
N ARG A 16 -18.14 -8.84 -5.59
CA ARG A 16 -18.88 -9.67 -4.62
C ARG A 16 -20.15 -8.99 -4.10
N LEU A 17 -20.12 -7.67 -3.96
CA LEU A 17 -21.27 -6.89 -3.47
C LEU A 17 -22.19 -6.40 -4.60
N GLY A 18 -21.89 -6.74 -5.86
CA GLY A 18 -22.68 -6.34 -7.02
C GLY A 18 -22.62 -4.84 -7.31
N HIS A 19 -21.56 -4.16 -6.88
CA HIS A 19 -21.34 -2.74 -7.19
C HIS A 19 -20.86 -2.54 -8.63
N ILE A 20 -20.23 -3.57 -9.20
CA ILE A 20 -19.76 -3.63 -10.58
C ILE A 20 -20.24 -4.95 -11.20
N ASP A 21 -20.47 -4.95 -12.51
CA ASP A 21 -20.76 -6.17 -13.28
C ASP A 21 -19.47 -6.83 -13.78
N GLU A 22 -19.60 -8.00 -14.43
CA GLU A 22 -18.46 -8.76 -14.95
C GLU A 22 -17.63 -7.98 -15.98
N GLN A 23 -18.27 -7.12 -16.78
CA GLN A 23 -17.57 -6.31 -17.78
C GLN A 23 -16.70 -5.24 -17.10
N HIS A 24 -17.24 -4.56 -16.10
CA HIS A 24 -16.51 -3.56 -15.33
C HIS A 24 -15.42 -4.20 -14.46
N GLU A 25 -15.65 -5.39 -13.88
CA GLU A 25 -14.62 -6.13 -13.16
C GLU A 25 -13.42 -6.44 -14.06
N ALA A 26 -13.67 -6.98 -15.26
CA ALA A 26 -12.61 -7.27 -16.23
C ALA A 26 -11.85 -6.00 -16.62
N GLN A 27 -12.55 -4.89 -16.87
CA GLN A 27 -11.93 -3.61 -17.17
C GLN A 27 -11.05 -3.10 -16.02
N TRP A 28 -11.52 -3.18 -14.78
CA TRP A 28 -10.76 -2.73 -13.61
C TRP A 28 -9.50 -3.57 -13.39
N ARG A 29 -9.54 -4.88 -13.64
CA ARG A 29 -8.35 -5.74 -13.57
C ARG A 29 -7.34 -5.41 -14.68
N ASP A 30 -7.82 -5.14 -15.90
CA ASP A 30 -6.96 -4.66 -16.99
C ASP A 30 -6.29 -3.31 -16.66
N GLU A 31 -7.02 -2.41 -16.00
CA GLU A 31 -6.48 -1.15 -15.47
C GLU A 31 -5.45 -1.39 -14.37
N ARG A 32 -5.75 -2.28 -13.42
CA ARG A 32 -4.85 -2.67 -12.32
C ARG A 32 -3.51 -3.18 -12.83
N VAL A 33 -3.50 -4.02 -13.86
CA VAL A 33 -2.26 -4.51 -14.49
C VAL A 33 -1.41 -3.34 -15.00
N ARG A 34 -2.02 -2.34 -15.66
CA ARG A 34 -1.30 -1.15 -16.17
C ARG A 34 -0.74 -0.29 -15.04
N GLU A 35 -1.53 -0.08 -13.99
CA GLU A 35 -1.11 0.69 -12.81
C GLU A 35 0.03 -0.02 -12.06
N TYR A 36 -0.08 -1.34 -11.88
CA TYR A 36 0.94 -2.17 -11.25
C TYR A 36 2.27 -2.10 -12.01
N HIS A 37 2.26 -2.24 -13.33
CA HIS A 37 3.46 -2.08 -14.13
C HIS A 37 4.05 -0.66 -14.06
N SER A 38 3.19 0.36 -14.02
CA SER A 38 3.62 1.76 -13.89
C SER A 38 4.27 2.03 -12.54
N LEU A 39 3.69 1.50 -11.45
CA LEU A 39 4.27 1.55 -10.11
C LEU A 39 5.64 0.86 -10.11
N ARG A 40 5.73 -0.40 -10.57
CA ARG A 40 7.01 -1.14 -10.61
C ARG A 40 8.09 -0.41 -11.40
N ARG A 41 7.73 0.18 -12.54
CA ARG A 41 8.65 0.99 -13.33
C ARG A 41 9.12 2.23 -12.57
N ALA A 42 8.22 2.94 -11.89
CA ALA A 42 8.61 4.09 -11.08
C ALA A 42 9.54 3.69 -9.93
N LEU A 43 9.26 2.58 -9.26
CA LEU A 43 10.08 2.07 -8.17
C LEU A 43 11.48 1.66 -8.66
N SER A 44 11.59 0.86 -9.71
CA SER A 44 12.89 0.39 -10.24
C SER A 44 13.77 1.52 -10.79
N GLN A 45 13.16 2.64 -11.20
CA GLN A 45 13.90 3.83 -11.65
C GLN A 45 14.41 4.72 -10.53
N ASN A 46 13.84 4.61 -9.33
CA ASN A 46 14.09 5.58 -8.24
C ASN A 46 14.61 4.93 -6.94
N ILE A 47 14.50 3.61 -6.79
CA ILE A 47 14.93 2.85 -5.61
C ILE A 47 15.99 1.84 -6.06
N GLU A 48 17.25 2.08 -5.70
CA GLU A 48 18.40 1.28 -6.14
C GLU A 48 18.31 -0.17 -5.67
N GLU A 49 17.75 -0.41 -4.49
CA GLU A 49 17.65 -1.76 -3.90
C GLU A 49 16.49 -2.58 -4.45
N MET A 50 15.65 -2.04 -5.35
CA MET A 50 14.50 -2.76 -5.91
C MET A 50 14.91 -3.53 -7.18
N PRO A 51 14.88 -4.88 -7.19
CA PRO A 51 15.12 -5.64 -8.40
C PRO A 51 14.04 -5.31 -9.45
N ALA A 52 14.46 -5.06 -10.68
CA ALA A 52 13.56 -4.64 -11.77
C ALA A 52 12.44 -5.67 -12.05
N ASP A 53 12.71 -6.93 -11.76
CA ASP A 53 11.83 -8.08 -11.96
C ASP A 53 11.19 -8.61 -10.67
N SER A 54 11.40 -7.97 -9.52
CA SER A 54 10.79 -8.42 -8.25
C SER A 54 9.26 -8.30 -8.28
N GLU A 55 8.59 -9.41 -8.02
CA GLU A 55 7.14 -9.54 -7.87
C GLU A 55 6.74 -9.80 -6.42
N ASP A 56 7.69 -9.75 -5.49
CA ASP A 56 7.44 -9.91 -4.06
C ASP A 56 6.64 -8.70 -3.55
N PRO A 57 5.38 -8.87 -3.12
CA PRO A 57 4.56 -7.77 -2.64
C PRO A 57 5.22 -7.01 -1.48
N GLU A 58 5.97 -7.70 -0.63
CA GLU A 58 6.66 -7.08 0.51
C GLU A 58 7.76 -6.12 0.07
N GLN A 59 8.53 -6.50 -0.96
CA GLN A 59 9.55 -5.62 -1.54
C GLN A 59 8.91 -4.42 -2.24
N ILE A 60 7.79 -4.64 -2.94
CA ILE A 60 7.05 -3.56 -3.61
C ILE A 60 6.53 -2.56 -2.57
N ILE A 61 5.98 -3.03 -1.45
CA ILE A 61 5.51 -2.15 -0.37
C ILE A 61 6.70 -1.40 0.24
N ASP A 62 7.79 -2.09 0.61
CA ASP A 62 8.98 -1.47 1.20
C ASP A 62 9.61 -0.41 0.27
N ALA A 63 9.67 -0.69 -1.04
CA ALA A 63 10.12 0.28 -2.06
C ALA A 63 9.14 1.46 -2.21
N SER A 64 7.83 1.21 -2.14
CA SER A 64 6.81 2.27 -2.20
C SER A 64 6.91 3.22 -1.00
N VAL A 65 7.17 2.68 0.20
CA VAL A 65 7.39 3.49 1.41
C VAL A 65 8.63 4.38 1.26
N ARG A 66 9.74 3.84 0.76
CA ARG A 66 10.94 4.63 0.45
C ARG A 66 10.65 5.72 -0.58
N TYR A 67 10.03 5.34 -1.69
CA TYR A 67 9.70 6.23 -2.81
C TYR A 67 8.86 7.42 -2.34
N LEU A 68 7.85 7.17 -1.49
CA LEU A 68 7.04 8.21 -0.88
C LEU A 68 7.88 9.10 0.06
N GLY A 69 8.75 8.51 0.87
CA GLY A 69 9.66 9.23 1.77
C GLY A 69 10.64 10.17 1.03
N HIS A 70 11.10 9.77 -0.16
CA HIS A 70 12.01 10.57 -1.00
C HIS A 70 11.36 11.77 -1.69
N THR A 71 10.03 11.90 -1.62
CA THR A 71 9.33 13.06 -2.20
C THR A 71 9.67 14.37 -1.47
N ARG A 72 9.53 15.50 -2.17
CA ARG A 72 9.65 16.85 -1.59
C ARG A 72 8.42 17.29 -0.80
N ALA A 73 7.45 16.41 -0.56
CA ALA A 73 6.27 16.76 0.21
C ALA A 73 6.70 17.22 1.62
N PRO A 74 6.18 18.34 2.15
CA PRO A 74 6.55 18.81 3.48
C PRO A 74 6.07 17.86 4.59
N LEU A 75 5.03 17.07 4.32
CA LEU A 75 4.49 16.03 5.18
C LEU A 75 4.20 14.77 4.37
N VAL A 76 4.58 13.62 4.91
CA VAL A 76 4.30 12.29 4.36
C VAL A 76 3.59 11.48 5.43
N LEU A 77 2.53 10.76 5.05
CA LEU A 77 1.78 9.87 5.93
C LEU A 77 1.98 8.42 5.47
N LEU A 78 2.21 7.53 6.44
CA LEU A 78 2.19 6.09 6.24
C LEU A 78 1.04 5.51 7.07
N PRO A 79 -0.03 5.00 6.43
CA PRO A 79 -1.10 4.32 7.15
C PRO A 79 -0.58 3.12 7.94
N MET A 80 -1.17 2.86 9.11
CA MET A 80 -0.76 1.74 9.95
C MET A 80 -0.99 0.40 9.27
N GLU A 81 -2.05 0.29 8.47
CA GLU A 81 -2.35 -0.87 7.66
C GLU A 81 -1.23 -1.19 6.66
N ASP A 82 -0.65 -0.17 6.02
CA ASP A 82 0.45 -0.35 5.08
C ASP A 82 1.78 -0.61 5.82
N ALA A 83 2.00 0.03 6.97
CA ALA A 83 3.13 -0.31 7.84
C ALA A 83 3.08 -1.78 8.30
N LEU A 84 1.89 -2.30 8.59
CA LEU A 84 1.69 -3.68 9.04
C LEU A 84 1.56 -4.69 7.89
N GLY A 85 1.27 -4.25 6.66
CA GLY A 85 1.02 -5.12 5.51
C GLY A 85 -0.36 -5.78 5.55
N VAL A 86 -1.35 -5.12 6.13
CA VAL A 86 -2.73 -5.63 6.20
C VAL A 86 -3.39 -5.47 4.83
N GLU A 87 -4.04 -6.52 4.33
CA GLU A 87 -4.79 -6.47 3.05
C GLU A 87 -6.12 -5.73 3.18
N GLU A 88 -6.81 -5.96 4.29
CA GLU A 88 -8.20 -5.58 4.47
C GLU A 88 -8.36 -4.08 4.74
N GLN A 89 -9.21 -3.42 3.96
CA GLN A 89 -9.50 -2.01 4.14
C GLN A 89 -10.47 -1.74 5.30
N ALA A 90 -10.22 -0.65 6.03
CA ALA A 90 -11.08 -0.24 7.14
C ALA A 90 -12.50 0.14 6.71
N ASN A 91 -12.67 0.63 5.48
CA ASN A 91 -13.95 1.11 4.95
C ASN A 91 -14.05 0.84 3.44
N LEU A 92 -15.23 0.42 3.00
CA LEU A 92 -15.65 0.33 1.59
C LEU A 92 -16.80 1.33 1.36
N PRO A 93 -16.58 2.46 0.67
CA PRO A 93 -17.64 3.41 0.35
C PRO A 93 -18.81 2.74 -0.39
N GLY A 94 -20.03 3.27 -0.18
CA GLY A 94 -21.24 2.72 -0.81
C GLY A 94 -21.85 1.50 -0.10
N THR A 95 -21.31 1.09 1.06
CA THR A 95 -21.86 0.00 1.88
C THR A 95 -22.31 0.47 3.25
N ILE A 96 -23.36 -0.15 3.80
CA ILE A 96 -23.83 0.07 5.16
C ILE A 96 -23.63 -1.23 5.96
N ASP A 97 -24.35 -2.29 5.60
CA ASP A 97 -24.34 -3.58 6.33
C ASP A 97 -23.61 -4.72 5.58
N SER A 98 -23.18 -4.47 4.34
CA SER A 98 -22.63 -5.50 3.43
C SER A 98 -21.10 -5.65 3.48
N HIS A 99 -20.39 -4.73 4.12
CA HIS A 99 -18.95 -4.80 4.38
C HIS A 99 -18.69 -4.39 5.84
N PRO A 100 -17.71 -5.00 6.56
CA PRO A 100 -17.40 -4.67 7.96
C PRO A 100 -16.69 -3.31 8.12
N ASN A 101 -17.31 -2.24 7.64
CA ASN A 101 -16.81 -0.86 7.74
C ASN A 101 -16.58 -0.47 9.19
N TRP A 102 -15.43 0.15 9.46
CA TRP A 102 -15.05 0.70 10.77
C TRP A 102 -15.05 -0.33 11.91
N ARG A 103 -15.01 -1.62 11.56
CA ARG A 103 -15.07 -2.76 12.50
C ARG A 103 -13.81 -3.62 12.50
N ARG A 104 -12.87 -3.34 11.60
CA ARG A 104 -11.60 -4.08 11.49
C ARG A 104 -10.58 -3.52 12.48
N ARG A 105 -10.01 -4.41 13.29
CA ARG A 105 -8.93 -4.08 14.23
C ARG A 105 -7.58 -4.36 13.59
N LEU A 106 -6.57 -3.56 13.93
CA LEU A 106 -5.19 -3.85 13.53
C LEU A 106 -4.68 -5.11 14.26
N PRO A 107 -3.76 -5.88 13.63
CA PRO A 107 -3.22 -7.10 14.21
C PRO A 107 -2.24 -6.79 15.35
N GLY A 108 -2.74 -6.72 16.58
CA GLY A 108 -1.91 -6.58 17.77
C GLY A 108 -2.49 -5.62 18.81
N THR A 109 -1.71 -5.36 19.85
CA THR A 109 -2.07 -4.39 20.90
C THR A 109 -1.37 -3.07 20.64
N ALA A 110 -1.97 -1.95 21.07
CA ALA A 110 -1.35 -0.63 20.91
C ALA A 110 0.07 -0.54 21.51
N ALA A 111 0.35 -1.31 22.58
CA ALA A 111 1.64 -1.30 23.27
C ALA A 111 2.77 -1.95 22.45
N SER A 112 2.45 -2.89 21.56
CA SER A 112 3.44 -3.72 20.85
C SER A 112 3.27 -3.70 19.33
N LEU A 113 2.30 -2.95 18.80
CA LEU A 113 1.95 -2.98 17.38
C LEU A 113 3.12 -2.57 16.48
N LEU A 114 3.94 -1.63 16.95
CA LEU A 114 5.09 -1.11 16.21
C LEU A 114 6.31 -2.03 16.27
N ASP A 115 6.33 -2.99 17.19
CA ASP A 115 7.37 -4.03 17.24
C ASP A 115 7.18 -5.09 16.15
N HIS A 116 6.05 -5.06 15.44
CA HIS A 116 5.80 -5.93 14.30
C HIS A 116 6.91 -5.75 13.25
N PRO A 117 7.56 -6.83 12.76
CA PRO A 117 8.72 -6.71 11.87
C PRO A 117 8.50 -5.83 10.64
N HIS A 118 7.34 -5.95 9.98
CA HIS A 118 6.98 -5.07 8.85
C HIS A 118 6.84 -3.60 9.28
N ALA A 119 6.18 -3.31 10.42
CA ALA A 119 5.99 -1.94 10.87
C ALA A 119 7.32 -1.29 11.26
N ALA A 120 8.12 -1.98 12.09
CA ALA A 120 9.44 -1.50 12.50
C ALA A 120 10.34 -1.22 11.28
N ARG A 121 10.39 -2.15 10.32
CA ARG A 121 11.14 -1.98 9.08
C ARG A 121 10.65 -0.77 8.29
N ARG A 122 9.36 -0.70 7.96
CA ARG A 122 8.81 0.33 7.07
C ARG A 122 8.88 1.73 7.69
N LEU A 123 8.75 1.85 9.02
CA LEU A 123 8.96 3.10 9.73
C LEU A 123 10.42 3.57 9.64
N GLU A 124 11.38 2.65 9.79
CA GLU A 124 12.81 2.94 9.61
C GLU A 124 13.08 3.40 8.17
N LEU A 125 12.54 2.68 7.17
CA LEU A 125 12.66 3.05 5.76
C LEU A 125 12.13 4.45 5.47
N LEU A 126 10.94 4.76 5.97
CA LEU A 126 10.36 6.09 5.81
C LEU A 126 11.24 7.15 6.47
N SER A 127 11.68 6.93 7.71
CA SER A 127 12.54 7.85 8.46
C SER A 127 13.82 8.17 7.69
N GLN A 128 14.53 7.15 7.21
CA GLN A 128 15.76 7.30 6.44
C GLN A 128 15.52 8.07 5.13
N SER A 129 14.49 7.72 4.36
CA SER A 129 14.14 8.42 3.12
C SER A 129 13.77 9.88 3.36
N ARG A 130 13.07 10.20 4.47
CA ARG A 130 12.73 11.59 4.83
C ARG A 130 13.97 12.41 5.17
N LEU A 131 14.95 11.84 5.89
CA LEU A 131 16.22 12.51 6.19
C LEU A 131 17.01 12.81 4.92
N GLN A 132 17.13 11.82 4.03
CA GLN A 132 17.83 11.97 2.74
C GLN A 132 17.17 13.03 1.86
N ALA A 133 15.84 13.09 1.82
CA ALA A 133 15.11 14.12 1.07
C ALA A 133 15.40 15.53 1.62
N ALA A 134 15.39 15.69 2.94
CA ALA A 134 15.67 16.97 3.59
C ALA A 134 17.12 17.44 3.38
N GLU A 135 18.09 16.51 3.30
CA GLU A 135 19.49 16.84 2.98
C GLU A 135 19.68 17.29 1.54
N ARG A 136 18.95 16.70 0.58
CA ARG A 136 19.00 17.09 -0.84
C ARG A 136 18.44 18.49 -1.11
N ASP A 137 17.53 18.95 -0.26
CA ASP A 137 16.87 20.26 -0.39
C ASP A 137 17.58 21.37 0.39
N ARG A 138 18.70 21.08 1.07
CA ARG A 138 19.61 22.07 1.69
C ARG A 138 20.68 22.54 0.72
#